data_AF-A0A953U9J1-F1
#
_entry.id   AF-A0A953U9J1-F1
#
_cell.length_a   1.000
_cell.length_b   1.000
_cell.length_c   1.000
_cell.angle_alpha   90.00
_cell.angle_beta   90.00
_cell.angle_gamma   90.00
#
_symmetry.space_group_name_H-M   'P 1'
#
loop_
_entity.id
_entity.type
_entity.pdbx_description
1 polymer ?
#
loop_
_entity_poly.entity_id
_entity_poly.type
_entity_poly.pdbx_seq_one_letter_code
_entity_poly.pdbx_strand_id
1 'polypeptide(L)'
;DHGFKKYQNMITPEVWLRRKGLIRGTGDQADCDASIVIEGGSAYIYVTRESKREATLKSLKDIFTNAPGIAKVIWPEDFSKYGYPQAARGGRMSDLVIEAAPGYAFQGNRPASEPIMPIPPGGENGTHGYLNTDPDMDAIFVAWGAGIRPGSRTGVVPNTRVAGTIASLLSLNLAGSAPIYEILSK
;
A
#
# COMPACT_ATOMS: atom_id res chain seq x y z
N ASP A 1 13.80 2.55 -0.86
CA ASP A 1 12.83 3.23 0.02
C ASP A 1 11.93 2.23 0.74
N HIS A 2 11.68 1.09 0.14
CA HIS A 2 11.02 -0.08 0.74
C HIS A 2 11.76 -1.38 0.35
N GLY A 3 11.33 -2.51 0.92
CA GLY A 3 11.75 -3.85 0.54
C GLY A 3 11.03 -4.38 -0.71
N PHE A 4 11.06 -5.71 -0.90
CA PHE A 4 10.55 -6.37 -2.12
C PHE A 4 10.20 -7.84 -1.83
N LYS A 5 9.04 -8.30 -2.34
CA LYS A 5 8.48 -9.61 -2.01
C LYS A 5 8.07 -10.38 -3.25
N LYS A 6 8.31 -11.69 -3.24
CA LYS A 6 7.95 -12.59 -4.35
C LYS A 6 6.47 -12.92 -4.39
N TYR A 7 5.93 -13.09 -5.59
CA TYR A 7 4.57 -13.57 -5.82
C TYR A 7 4.51 -14.56 -6.99
N GLN A 8 3.42 -15.32 -7.07
CA GLN A 8 3.18 -16.32 -8.11
C GLN A 8 1.83 -16.10 -8.80
N ASN A 9 0.94 -15.32 -8.20
CA ASN A 9 -0.39 -15.05 -8.71
C ASN A 9 -0.62 -13.54 -8.81
N MET A 10 -1.24 -13.12 -9.90
CA MET A 10 -1.63 -11.74 -10.17
C MET A 10 -3.13 -11.59 -9.97
N ILE A 11 -3.52 -10.53 -9.29
CA ILE A 11 -4.91 -10.13 -9.07
C ILE A 11 -5.22 -8.93 -9.96
N THR A 12 -6.24 -9.05 -10.80
CA THR A 12 -6.80 -7.93 -11.59
C THR A 12 -8.16 -7.57 -11.01
N PRO A 13 -8.21 -6.71 -9.98
CA PRO A 13 -9.42 -6.46 -9.20
C PRO A 13 -10.54 -5.77 -10.00
N GLU A 14 -10.21 -5.11 -11.11
CA GLU A 14 -11.16 -4.51 -12.04
C GLU A 14 -12.08 -5.57 -12.66
N VAL A 15 -11.66 -6.82 -12.78
CA VAL A 15 -12.52 -7.91 -13.28
C VAL A 15 -13.74 -8.09 -12.38
N TRP A 16 -13.57 -8.05 -11.05
CA TRP A 16 -14.69 -8.13 -10.12
C TRP A 16 -15.60 -6.90 -10.20
N LEU A 17 -15.03 -5.70 -10.29
CA LEU A 17 -15.80 -4.47 -10.46
C LEU A 17 -16.64 -4.49 -11.73
N ARG A 18 -16.08 -4.96 -12.85
CA ARG A 18 -16.78 -5.11 -14.14
C ARG A 18 -17.92 -6.11 -14.04
N ARG A 19 -17.70 -7.27 -13.43
CA ARG A 19 -18.74 -8.30 -13.22
C ARG A 19 -19.92 -7.78 -12.38
N LYS A 20 -19.66 -6.86 -11.44
CA LYS A 20 -20.70 -6.17 -10.65
C LYS A 20 -21.25 -4.90 -11.31
N GLY A 21 -20.81 -4.59 -12.53
CA GLY A 21 -21.25 -3.42 -13.28
C GLY A 21 -20.77 -2.09 -12.70
N LEU A 22 -19.78 -2.09 -11.80
CA LEU A 22 -19.21 -0.87 -11.19
C LEU A 22 -18.21 -0.17 -12.12
N ILE A 23 -17.63 -0.89 -13.08
CA ILE A 23 -16.87 -0.33 -14.20
C ILE A 23 -17.53 -0.78 -15.50
N ARG A 24 -17.87 0.17 -16.37
CA ARG A 24 -18.62 -0.03 -17.61
C ARG A 24 -17.85 0.58 -18.78
N GLY A 25 -17.78 -0.11 -19.92
CA GLY A 25 -17.00 0.34 -21.09
C GLY A 25 -15.48 0.09 -20.95
N THR A 26 -14.69 0.61 -21.86
CA THR A 26 -13.24 0.34 -21.98
C THR A 26 -12.42 1.63 -22.10
N GLY A 27 -11.13 1.55 -21.81
CA GLY A 27 -10.20 2.68 -21.91
C GLY A 27 -10.51 3.83 -20.96
N ASP A 28 -9.93 5.00 -21.25
CA ASP A 28 -10.02 6.21 -20.43
C ASP A 28 -11.44 6.79 -20.33
N GLN A 29 -12.35 6.34 -21.18
CA GLN A 29 -13.75 6.75 -21.21
C GLN A 29 -14.68 5.79 -20.43
N ALA A 30 -14.11 4.82 -19.69
CA ALA A 30 -14.91 3.91 -18.89
C ALA A 30 -15.74 4.67 -17.85
N ASP A 31 -17.03 4.35 -17.79
CA ASP A 31 -17.94 4.87 -16.78
C ASP A 31 -17.82 4.04 -15.50
N CYS A 32 -17.34 4.68 -14.43
CA CYS A 32 -16.95 4.02 -13.20
C CYS A 32 -17.74 4.58 -12.00
N ASP A 33 -18.30 3.67 -11.19
CA ASP A 33 -18.79 3.98 -9.84
C ASP A 33 -17.65 3.87 -8.80
N ALA A 34 -16.59 3.10 -9.12
CA ALA A 34 -15.34 3.01 -8.37
C ALA A 34 -14.13 2.87 -9.30
N SER A 35 -12.97 3.40 -8.89
CA SER A 35 -11.67 3.22 -9.54
C SER A 35 -10.66 2.59 -8.58
N ILE A 36 -9.57 2.04 -9.14
CA ILE A 36 -8.51 1.37 -8.40
C ILE A 36 -7.17 1.98 -8.78
N VAL A 37 -6.33 2.23 -7.78
CA VAL A 37 -4.89 2.52 -7.95
C VAL A 37 -4.12 1.35 -7.35
N ILE A 38 -3.22 0.75 -8.13
CA ILE A 38 -2.48 -0.45 -7.77
C ILE A 38 -1.04 -0.06 -7.44
N GLU A 39 -0.54 -0.56 -6.31
CA GLU A 39 0.82 -0.26 -5.81
C GLU A 39 1.67 -1.54 -5.67
N GLY A 40 1.23 -2.67 -6.25
CA GLY A 40 1.88 -3.97 -6.12
C GLY A 40 1.16 -4.85 -5.11
N GLY A 41 1.67 -4.96 -3.88
CA GLY A 41 1.07 -5.75 -2.80
C GLY A 41 -0.24 -5.20 -2.21
N SER A 42 -0.59 -3.97 -2.54
CA SER A 42 -1.83 -3.31 -2.13
C SER A 42 -2.51 -2.61 -3.30
N ALA A 43 -3.81 -2.38 -3.15
CA ALA A 43 -4.59 -1.58 -4.07
C ALA A 43 -5.55 -0.65 -3.30
N TYR A 44 -5.69 0.56 -3.80
CA TYR A 44 -6.44 1.66 -3.21
C TYR A 44 -7.69 1.87 -4.04
N ILE A 45 -8.86 1.79 -3.40
CA ILE A 45 -10.14 1.87 -4.10
C ILE A 45 -10.84 3.18 -3.75
N TYR A 46 -11.22 3.90 -4.80
CA TYR A 46 -11.89 5.20 -4.71
C TYR A 46 -13.30 5.07 -5.26
N VAL A 47 -14.28 5.58 -4.54
CA VAL A 47 -15.63 5.81 -5.07
C VAL A 47 -15.56 7.03 -5.96
N THR A 48 -15.92 6.86 -7.24
CA THR A 48 -15.86 7.94 -8.24
C THR A 48 -17.22 8.59 -8.48
N ARG A 49 -18.31 7.87 -8.16
CA ARG A 49 -19.68 8.38 -8.30
C ARG A 49 -20.33 8.63 -6.93
N GLU A 50 -20.21 9.87 -6.47
CA GLU A 50 -20.74 10.31 -5.17
C GLU A 50 -22.24 10.07 -5.00
N SER A 51 -23.04 10.23 -6.06
CA SER A 51 -24.48 9.98 -6.01
C SER A 51 -24.86 8.51 -5.76
N LYS A 52 -23.92 7.57 -5.86
CA LYS A 52 -24.11 6.14 -5.57
C LYS A 52 -23.25 5.63 -4.41
N ARG A 53 -22.58 6.52 -3.66
CA ARG A 53 -21.49 6.15 -2.74
C ARG A 53 -21.84 5.02 -1.78
N GLU A 54 -22.98 5.09 -1.10
CA GLU A 54 -23.39 4.04 -0.14
C GLU A 54 -23.58 2.68 -0.82
N ALA A 55 -24.25 2.65 -1.97
CA ALA A 55 -24.48 1.42 -2.74
C ALA A 55 -23.16 0.85 -3.30
N THR A 56 -22.25 1.73 -3.75
CA THR A 56 -20.91 1.34 -4.20
C THR A 56 -20.12 0.72 -3.07
N LEU A 57 -20.02 1.37 -1.89
CA LEU A 57 -19.28 0.83 -0.74
C LEU A 57 -19.82 -0.52 -0.27
N LYS A 58 -21.14 -0.68 -0.25
CA LYS A 58 -21.75 -1.98 0.06
C LYS A 58 -21.30 -3.05 -0.95
N SER A 59 -21.33 -2.72 -2.23
CA SER A 59 -20.89 -3.64 -3.29
C SER A 59 -19.40 -3.98 -3.18
N LEU A 60 -18.54 -3.01 -2.84
CA LEU A 60 -17.11 -3.21 -2.63
C LEU A 60 -16.84 -4.14 -1.44
N LYS A 61 -17.59 -3.97 -0.34
CA LYS A 61 -17.54 -4.87 0.81
C LYS A 61 -17.92 -6.30 0.43
N ASP A 62 -19.03 -6.45 -0.31
CA ASP A 62 -19.52 -7.76 -0.77
C ASP A 62 -18.52 -8.44 -1.72
N ILE A 63 -17.82 -7.67 -2.56
CA ILE A 63 -16.79 -8.18 -3.48
C ILE A 63 -15.57 -8.67 -2.70
N PHE A 64 -14.97 -7.81 -1.87
CA PHE A 64 -13.59 -8.03 -1.42
C PHE A 64 -13.45 -8.79 -0.10
N THR A 65 -14.48 -8.82 0.75
CA THR A 65 -14.38 -9.43 2.10
C THR A 65 -13.91 -10.90 2.05
N ASN A 66 -14.28 -11.65 1.02
CA ASN A 66 -13.91 -13.06 0.84
C ASN A 66 -13.33 -13.34 -0.56
N ALA A 67 -12.83 -12.31 -1.25
CA ALA A 67 -12.25 -12.51 -2.56
C ALA A 67 -10.95 -13.34 -2.44
N PRO A 68 -10.76 -14.40 -3.26
CA PRO A 68 -9.53 -15.16 -3.22
C PRO A 68 -8.31 -14.26 -3.48
N GLY A 69 -7.19 -14.54 -2.81
CA GLY A 69 -5.97 -13.75 -2.92
C GLY A 69 -5.99 -12.42 -2.17
N ILE A 70 -7.10 -12.01 -1.53
CA ILE A 70 -7.14 -10.85 -0.63
C ILE A 70 -6.92 -11.33 0.81
N ALA A 71 -5.89 -10.81 1.48
CA ALA A 71 -5.66 -11.09 2.90
C ALA A 71 -6.48 -10.17 3.80
N LYS A 72 -6.66 -8.91 3.40
CA LYS A 72 -7.34 -7.91 4.22
C LYS A 72 -8.01 -6.84 3.38
N VAL A 73 -9.14 -6.36 3.88
CA VAL A 73 -9.76 -5.11 3.46
C VAL A 73 -9.62 -4.13 4.63
N ILE A 74 -8.91 -3.04 4.42
CA ILE A 74 -8.66 -1.99 5.40
C ILE A 74 -9.66 -0.86 5.14
N TRP A 75 -10.49 -0.58 6.14
CA TRP A 75 -11.49 0.48 6.12
C TRP A 75 -10.98 1.73 6.84
N PRO A 76 -11.60 2.90 6.63
CA PRO A 76 -11.13 4.18 7.20
C PRO A 76 -10.90 4.17 8.71
N GLU A 77 -11.72 3.43 9.46
CA GLU A 77 -11.57 3.24 10.91
C GLU A 77 -10.24 2.60 11.32
N ASP A 78 -9.60 1.85 10.43
CA ASP A 78 -8.34 1.15 10.65
C ASP A 78 -7.13 1.84 10.00
N PHE A 79 -7.32 2.91 9.22
CA PHE A 79 -6.25 3.58 8.48
C PHE A 79 -5.08 4.04 9.35
N SER A 80 -5.38 4.60 10.52
CA SER A 80 -4.35 5.09 11.45
C SER A 80 -3.42 3.98 11.95
N LYS A 81 -3.90 2.73 12.05
CA LYS A 81 -3.09 1.57 12.46
C LYS A 81 -1.96 1.26 11.47
N TYR A 82 -2.12 1.67 10.22
CA TYR A 82 -1.17 1.47 9.14
C TYR A 82 -0.44 2.76 8.73
N GLY A 83 -0.66 3.86 9.47
CA GLY A 83 -0.06 5.16 9.16
C GLY A 83 -0.70 5.88 7.98
N TYR A 84 -1.87 5.43 7.51
CA TYR A 84 -2.62 6.13 6.48
C TYR A 84 -3.31 7.38 7.07
N PRO A 85 -3.43 8.47 6.29
CA PRO A 85 -4.29 9.59 6.66
C PRO A 85 -5.75 9.12 6.69
N GLN A 86 -6.59 9.83 7.45
CA GLN A 86 -8.03 9.54 7.45
C GLN A 86 -8.65 9.84 6.08
N ALA A 87 -9.60 8.99 5.67
CA ALA A 87 -10.39 9.26 4.48
C ALA A 87 -11.22 10.53 4.69
N ALA A 88 -11.19 11.43 3.72
CA ALA A 88 -12.04 12.61 3.68
C ALA A 88 -12.60 12.75 2.29
N ARG A 89 -13.85 13.22 2.18
CA ARG A 89 -14.51 13.46 0.89
C ARG A 89 -13.70 14.48 0.07
N GLY A 90 -13.32 14.13 -1.16
CA GLY A 90 -12.46 14.96 -2.00
C GLY A 90 -10.99 15.01 -1.55
N GLY A 91 -10.62 14.23 -0.54
CA GLY A 91 -9.24 14.02 -0.13
C GLY A 91 -8.48 13.08 -1.07
N ARG A 92 -7.18 12.96 -0.86
CA ARG A 92 -6.30 12.08 -1.66
C ARG A 92 -6.29 10.62 -1.18
N MET A 93 -6.78 10.38 0.03
CA MET A 93 -6.87 9.03 0.59
C MET A 93 -8.05 8.28 -0.02
N SER A 94 -7.86 6.98 -0.27
CA SER A 94 -8.89 6.10 -0.80
C SER A 94 -10.00 5.83 0.21
N ASP A 95 -11.13 5.29 -0.27
CA ASP A 95 -12.26 4.91 0.59
C ASP A 95 -12.01 3.57 1.31
N LEU A 96 -11.15 2.73 0.73
CA LEU A 96 -10.60 1.51 1.35
C LEU A 96 -9.27 1.14 0.68
N VAL A 97 -8.52 0.27 1.34
CA VAL A 97 -7.31 -0.36 0.82
C VAL A 97 -7.49 -1.88 0.90
N ILE A 98 -7.06 -2.61 -0.13
CA ILE A 98 -7.00 -4.08 -0.08
C ILE A 98 -5.55 -4.54 -0.09
N GLU A 99 -5.25 -5.53 0.75
CA GLU A 99 -3.94 -6.16 0.90
C GLU A 99 -3.96 -7.53 0.23
N ALA A 100 -2.96 -7.80 -0.61
CA ALA A 100 -2.79 -9.10 -1.23
C ALA A 100 -2.32 -10.15 -0.20
N ALA A 101 -2.84 -11.37 -0.33
CA ALA A 101 -2.38 -12.51 0.45
C ALA A 101 -0.96 -12.92 0.05
N PRO A 102 -0.22 -13.64 0.92
CA PRO A 102 1.10 -14.17 0.57
C PRO A 102 1.08 -14.95 -0.76
N GLY A 103 2.02 -14.63 -1.66
CA GLY A 103 2.09 -15.24 -2.99
C GLY A 103 1.23 -14.55 -4.06
N TYR A 104 0.52 -13.47 -3.71
CA TYR A 104 -0.30 -12.67 -4.61
C TYR A 104 0.22 -11.23 -4.72
N ALA A 105 0.02 -10.61 -5.88
CA ALA A 105 0.20 -9.18 -6.10
C ALA A 105 -0.92 -8.66 -7.00
N PHE A 106 -1.26 -7.38 -6.89
CA PHE A 106 -2.18 -6.71 -7.80
C PHE A 106 -1.48 -6.29 -9.08
N GLN A 107 -2.17 -6.41 -10.20
CA GLN A 107 -1.73 -5.92 -11.50
C GLN A 107 -2.90 -5.25 -12.23
N GLY A 108 -2.67 -3.99 -12.60
CA GLY A 108 -3.62 -3.19 -13.39
C GLY A 108 -3.32 -3.22 -14.88
N ASN A 109 -4.22 -2.65 -15.67
CA ASN A 109 -4.03 -2.30 -17.08
C ASN A 109 -3.67 -3.46 -18.03
N ARG A 110 -3.93 -4.71 -17.63
CA ARG A 110 -3.93 -5.85 -18.54
C ARG A 110 -5.35 -6.37 -18.74
N PRO A 111 -5.77 -6.62 -19.99
CA PRO A 111 -6.98 -7.39 -20.23
C PRO A 111 -6.88 -8.75 -19.52
N ALA A 112 -7.84 -9.01 -18.64
CA ALA A 112 -7.95 -10.28 -17.92
C ALA A 112 -9.39 -10.75 -17.97
N SER A 113 -9.60 -12.02 -18.33
CA SER A 113 -10.93 -12.66 -18.29
C SER A 113 -11.29 -13.11 -16.87
N GLU A 114 -10.26 -13.51 -16.11
CA GLU A 114 -10.37 -13.96 -14.72
C GLU A 114 -9.69 -12.98 -13.77
N PRO A 115 -10.22 -12.83 -12.54
CA PRO A 115 -9.68 -11.89 -11.57
C PRO A 115 -8.32 -12.31 -11.02
N ILE A 116 -7.95 -13.59 -11.17
CA ILE A 116 -6.69 -14.14 -10.69
C ILE A 116 -6.10 -15.01 -11.79
N MET A 117 -4.82 -14.78 -12.08
CA MET A 117 -4.06 -15.58 -13.03
C MET A 117 -2.66 -15.85 -12.47
N PRO A 118 -2.03 -17.00 -12.78
CA PRO A 118 -0.63 -17.21 -12.46
C PRO A 118 0.25 -16.22 -13.23
N ILE A 119 1.44 -15.94 -12.70
CA ILE A 119 2.45 -15.19 -13.47
C ILE A 119 2.77 -15.93 -14.78
N PRO A 120 2.87 -15.23 -15.92
CA PRO A 120 3.28 -15.86 -17.17
C PRO A 120 4.75 -16.29 -17.08
N PRO A 121 5.18 -17.30 -17.86
CA PRO A 121 6.60 -17.66 -17.96
C PRO A 121 7.47 -16.44 -18.31
N GLY A 122 8.55 -16.23 -17.54
CA GLY A 122 9.44 -15.08 -17.71
C GLY A 122 8.85 -13.74 -17.23
N GLY A 123 7.66 -13.75 -16.62
CA GLY A 123 7.07 -12.58 -15.99
C GLY A 123 7.80 -12.15 -14.73
N GLU A 124 7.60 -10.90 -14.34
CA GLU A 124 8.06 -10.38 -13.06
C GLU A 124 7.44 -11.19 -11.92
N ASN A 125 8.29 -11.63 -10.97
CA ASN A 125 7.90 -12.55 -9.90
C ASN A 125 8.12 -11.95 -8.51
N GLY A 126 8.26 -10.63 -8.41
CA GLY A 126 8.29 -9.90 -7.16
C GLY A 126 7.83 -8.46 -7.35
N THR A 127 7.39 -7.83 -6.27
CA THR A 127 6.96 -6.44 -6.27
C THR A 127 7.08 -5.84 -4.85
N HIS A 128 6.83 -4.55 -4.74
CA HIS A 128 6.74 -3.81 -3.49
C HIS A 128 5.29 -3.46 -3.14
N GLY A 129 5.07 -2.47 -2.27
CA GLY A 129 3.76 -1.91 -1.95
C GLY A 129 2.83 -2.83 -1.17
N TYR A 130 3.37 -3.82 -0.48
CA TYR A 130 2.66 -4.50 0.61
C TYR A 130 2.57 -3.57 1.84
N LEU A 131 1.85 -3.98 2.88
CA LEU A 131 1.74 -3.18 4.09
C LEU A 131 3.11 -2.94 4.73
N ASN A 132 3.26 -1.79 5.38
CA ASN A 132 4.47 -1.43 6.12
C ASN A 132 4.77 -2.34 7.32
N THR A 133 3.84 -3.22 7.69
CA THR A 133 4.03 -4.25 8.72
C THR A 133 4.58 -5.57 8.16
N ASP A 134 4.70 -5.70 6.84
CA ASP A 134 5.29 -6.87 6.20
C ASP A 134 6.84 -6.77 6.30
N PRO A 135 7.52 -7.73 6.95
CA PRO A 135 8.97 -7.68 7.10
C PRO A 135 9.72 -7.73 5.75
N ASP A 136 9.11 -8.25 4.68
CA ASP A 136 9.72 -8.20 3.35
C ASP A 136 9.74 -6.76 2.78
N MET A 137 8.98 -5.83 3.36
CA MET A 137 9.01 -4.40 3.03
C MET A 137 10.06 -3.61 3.83
N ASP A 138 10.77 -4.25 4.76
CA ASP A 138 11.84 -3.60 5.49
C ASP A 138 12.99 -3.20 4.54
N ALA A 139 13.49 -1.98 4.72
CA ALA A 139 14.65 -1.48 4.01
C ALA A 139 15.89 -1.46 4.93
N ILE A 140 17.07 -1.46 4.32
CA ILE A 140 18.34 -1.37 5.06
C ILE A 140 18.59 0.09 5.46
N PHE A 141 18.89 0.31 6.74
CA PHE A 141 19.35 1.60 7.26
C PHE A 141 20.82 1.50 7.70
N VAL A 142 21.66 2.39 7.18
CA VAL A 142 23.07 2.52 7.56
C VAL A 142 23.37 3.99 7.89
N ALA A 143 23.95 4.23 9.07
CA ALA A 143 24.45 5.53 9.49
C ALA A 143 25.93 5.43 9.82
N TRP A 144 26.72 6.41 9.37
CA TRP A 144 28.16 6.44 9.58
C TRP A 144 28.69 7.87 9.56
N GLY A 145 29.70 8.16 10.38
CA GLY A 145 30.39 9.44 10.40
C GLY A 145 30.30 10.17 11.75
N ALA A 146 30.49 11.48 11.71
CA ALA A 146 30.51 12.33 12.89
C ALA A 146 29.19 12.23 13.68
N GLY A 147 29.29 12.09 15.00
CA GLY A 147 28.13 11.98 15.87
C GLY A 147 27.47 10.60 15.91
N ILE A 148 27.85 9.65 15.04
CA ILE A 148 27.34 8.27 15.07
C ILE A 148 28.24 7.39 15.94
N ARG A 149 27.65 6.66 16.89
CA ARG A 149 28.32 5.69 17.76
C ARG A 149 28.75 4.45 16.95
N PRO A 150 30.06 4.14 16.85
CA PRO A 150 30.53 2.96 16.12
C PRO A 150 29.97 1.65 16.70
N GLY A 151 29.62 0.71 15.82
CA GLY A 151 29.15 -0.63 16.20
C GLY A 151 27.75 -0.69 16.82
N SER A 152 27.04 0.44 16.92
CA SER A 152 25.66 0.48 17.42
C SER A 152 24.67 -0.21 16.47
N ARG A 153 23.53 -0.67 17.02
CA ARG A 153 22.44 -1.33 16.29
C ARG A 153 21.09 -0.77 16.74
N THR A 154 20.15 -0.61 15.82
CA THR A 154 18.85 0.04 16.06
C THR A 154 17.67 -0.93 16.17
N GLY A 155 17.86 -2.20 15.82
CA GLY A 155 16.72 -3.06 15.47
C GLY A 155 15.93 -2.48 14.29
N VAL A 156 14.63 -2.78 14.22
CA VAL A 156 13.71 -2.18 13.25
C VAL A 156 13.27 -0.80 13.74
N VAL A 157 13.43 0.22 12.90
CA VAL A 157 13.03 1.60 13.22
C VAL A 157 12.18 2.18 12.08
N PRO A 158 11.17 3.02 12.39
CA PRO A 158 10.44 3.75 11.35
C PRO A 158 11.37 4.67 10.56
N ASN A 159 11.26 4.65 9.23
CA ASN A 159 12.04 5.54 8.36
C ASN A 159 11.77 7.04 8.65
N THR A 160 10.62 7.37 9.24
CA THR A 160 10.25 8.74 9.67
C THR A 160 11.16 9.32 10.75
N ARG A 161 11.98 8.49 11.43
CA ARG A 161 12.99 8.93 12.41
C ARG A 161 14.32 9.36 11.80
N VAL A 162 14.55 9.07 10.51
CA VAL A 162 15.80 9.44 9.83
C VAL A 162 15.99 10.96 9.80
N ALA A 163 14.95 11.72 9.49
CA ALA A 163 15.01 13.18 9.44
C ALA A 163 15.37 13.80 10.81
N GLY A 164 14.73 13.36 11.89
CA GLY A 164 15.05 13.79 13.26
C GLY A 164 16.48 13.42 13.67
N THR A 165 16.98 12.27 13.23
CA THR A 165 18.37 11.86 13.46
C THR A 165 19.35 12.83 12.80
N ILE A 166 19.11 13.19 11.53
CA ILE A 166 19.94 14.16 10.80
C ILE A 166 19.85 15.54 11.47
N ALA A 167 18.65 15.99 11.85
CA ALA A 167 18.46 17.26 12.54
C ALA A 167 19.25 17.32 13.84
N SER A 168 19.24 16.26 14.65
CA SER A 168 20.01 16.16 15.89
C SER A 168 21.52 16.28 15.64
N LEU A 169 22.05 15.61 14.61
CA LEU A 169 23.46 15.70 14.24
C LEU A 169 23.88 17.11 13.81
N LEU A 170 22.96 17.85 13.19
CA LEU A 170 23.16 19.23 12.75
C LEU A 170 22.82 20.29 13.82
N SER A 171 22.45 19.87 15.03
CA SER A 171 21.95 20.77 16.09
C SER A 171 20.75 21.63 15.65
N LEU A 172 19.88 21.05 14.81
CA LEU A 172 18.64 21.66 14.35
C LEU A 172 17.45 21.09 15.13
N ASN A 173 16.43 21.91 15.36
CA ASN A 173 15.17 21.47 15.93
C ASN A 173 14.17 21.12 14.82
N LEU A 174 13.75 19.85 14.75
CA LEU A 174 12.72 19.37 13.85
C LEU A 174 11.55 18.79 14.65
N ALA A 175 10.43 19.51 14.68
CA ALA A 175 9.23 19.04 15.34
C ALA A 175 8.66 17.79 14.64
N GLY A 176 8.16 16.83 15.42
CA GLY A 176 7.42 15.67 14.90
C GLY A 176 8.27 14.50 14.38
N SER A 177 9.61 14.55 14.48
CA SER A 177 10.48 13.42 14.13
C SER A 177 11.51 13.16 15.23
N ALA A 178 11.28 12.11 16.02
CA ALA A 178 12.20 11.74 17.09
C ALA A 178 13.49 11.09 16.53
N PRO A 179 14.69 11.57 16.88
CA PRO A 179 15.97 10.97 16.48
C PRO A 179 16.10 9.50 16.90
N ILE A 180 16.87 8.70 16.17
CA ILE A 180 17.24 7.33 16.56
C ILE A 180 18.39 7.43 17.58
N TYR A 181 18.05 7.60 18.86
CA TYR A 181 19.02 7.88 19.94
C TYR A 181 20.07 6.77 20.13
N GLU A 182 19.72 5.53 19.80
CA GLU A 182 20.55 4.35 19.97
C GLU A 182 21.88 4.45 19.20
N ILE A 183 21.90 5.21 18.10
CA ILE A 183 23.08 5.38 17.24
C ILE A 183 23.82 6.70 17.46
N LEU A 184 23.29 7.62 18.27
CA LEU A 184 23.92 8.91 18.51
C LEU A 184 24.96 8.82 19.64
N SER A 185 26.15 9.35 19.40
CA SER A 185 27.28 9.33 20.35
C SER A 185 27.16 10.34 21.49
N LYS A 186 26.26 11.32 21.38
CA LYS A 186 25.88 12.30 22.41
C LYS A 186 24.39 12.57 22.34
#